data_AF-A9B7N3-F1
#
_entry.id   AF-A9B7N3-F1
#
_cell.length_a   1.000
_cell.length_b   1.000
_cell.length_c   1.000
_cell.angle_alpha   90.00
_cell.angle_beta   90.00
_cell.angle_gamma   90.00
#
_symmetry.space_group_name_H-M   'P 1'
#
loop_
_entity.id
_entity.type
_entity.pdbx_description
1 polymer ?
#
loop_
_entity_poly.entity_id
_entity_poly.type
_entity_poly.pdbx_seq_one_letter_code
_entity_poly.pdbx_strand_id
1 'polypeptide(L)'
;MLNPADQLLLKSLCNDLVAVEAQISELETQRESLRARISELVEQMGGKIQLRGFGTLQISNPSVIVSYDRKGIEQLVQQLAEAGNFALVDAIQTSRKESMRSGGLRIMREKA
;
A
#
# COMPACT_ATOMS: atom_id res chain seq x y z
N MET A 1 39.30 2.54 3.66
CA MET A 1 39.01 2.17 2.24
C MET A 1 38.45 0.77 2.25
N LEU A 2 37.31 0.49 1.59
CA LEU A 2 36.80 -0.88 1.48
C LEU A 2 37.84 -1.74 0.75
N ASN A 3 38.05 -2.97 1.22
CA ASN A 3 38.90 -3.95 0.56
C ASN A 3 38.38 -4.18 -0.87
N PRO A 4 39.25 -4.22 -1.91
CA PRO A 4 38.83 -4.47 -3.29
C PRO A 4 37.98 -5.75 -3.45
N ALA A 5 38.22 -6.79 -2.65
CA ALA A 5 37.40 -7.99 -2.65
C ALA A 5 35.96 -7.72 -2.17
N ASP A 6 35.80 -6.90 -1.12
CA ASP A 6 34.49 -6.52 -0.57
C ASP A 6 33.72 -5.63 -1.55
N GLN A 7 34.42 -4.76 -2.30
CA GLN A 7 33.80 -3.93 -3.35
C GLN A 7 33.29 -4.77 -4.52
N LEU A 8 34.04 -5.78 -4.94
CA LEU A 8 33.62 -6.71 -6.01
C LEU A 8 32.44 -7.56 -5.57
N LEU A 9 32.47 -8.08 -4.35
CA LEU A 9 31.36 -8.85 -3.78
C LEU A 9 30.10 -7.99 -3.68
N LEU A 10 30.21 -6.77 -3.14
CA LEU A 10 29.10 -5.83 -3.05
C LEU A 10 28.51 -5.50 -4.44
N LYS A 11 29.36 -5.28 -5.44
CA LYS A 11 28.92 -5.05 -6.82
C LYS A 11 28.18 -6.26 -7.40
N SER A 12 28.64 -7.47 -7.15
CA SER A 12 27.95 -8.70 -7.56
C SER A 12 26.56 -8.78 -6.93
N LEU A 13 26.47 -8.62 -5.61
CA LEU A 13 25.21 -8.70 -4.88
C LEU A 13 24.22 -7.62 -5.33
N CYS A 14 24.68 -6.40 -5.62
CA CYS A 14 23.82 -5.35 -6.18
C CYS A 14 23.28 -5.72 -7.57
N ASN A 15 24.09 -6.35 -8.43
CA ASN A 15 23.63 -6.79 -9.74
C ASN A 15 22.62 -7.93 -9.63
N ASP A 16 22.88 -8.90 -8.73
CA ASP A 16 21.97 -10.01 -8.46
C ASP A 16 20.62 -9.49 -7.93
N LEU A 17 20.66 -8.51 -7.02
CA LEU A 17 19.47 -7.85 -6.49
C LEU A 17 18.67 -7.17 -7.61
N VAL A 18 19.32 -6.40 -8.49
CA VAL A 18 18.64 -5.75 -9.62
C VAL A 18 17.99 -6.78 -10.55
N ALA A 19 18.65 -7.91 -10.81
CA ALA A 19 18.10 -8.97 -11.63
C ALA A 19 16.85 -9.59 -10.99
N VAL A 20 16.88 -9.86 -9.68
CA VAL A 20 15.72 -10.37 -8.94
C VAL A 20 14.58 -9.35 -8.89
N GLU A 21 14.88 -8.07 -8.66
CA GLU A 21 13.87 -6.99 -8.68
C GLU A 21 13.18 -6.87 -10.04
N ALA A 22 13.94 -7.02 -11.14
CA ALA A 22 13.37 -7.02 -12.48
C ALA A 22 12.40 -8.20 -12.72
N GLN A 23 12.77 -9.40 -12.26
CA GLN A 23 11.91 -10.58 -12.35
C GLN A 23 10.63 -10.41 -11.51
N ILE A 24 10.74 -9.85 -10.31
CA ILE A 24 9.57 -9.55 -9.46
C ILE A 24 8.63 -8.58 -10.19
N SER A 25 9.17 -7.48 -10.73
CA SER A 25 8.37 -6.49 -11.47
C SER A 25 7.61 -7.10 -12.66
N GLU A 26 8.27 -7.99 -13.41
CA GLU A 26 7.62 -8.71 -14.50
C GLU A 26 6.51 -9.64 -13.99
N LEU A 27 6.79 -10.43 -12.95
CA LEU A 27 5.81 -11.32 -12.34
C LEU A 27 4.62 -10.57 -11.73
N GLU A 28 4.85 -9.39 -11.13
CA GLU A 28 3.79 -8.52 -10.64
C GLU A 28 2.90 -8.01 -11.78
N THR A 29 3.50 -7.61 -12.90
CA THR A 29 2.77 -7.20 -14.10
C THR A 29 1.94 -8.35 -14.66
N GLN A 30 2.53 -9.55 -14.77
CA GLN A 30 1.82 -10.75 -15.21
C GLN A 30 0.68 -11.12 -14.25
N ARG A 31 0.92 -11.06 -12.94
CA ARG A 31 -0.09 -11.30 -11.90
C ARG A 31 -1.26 -10.34 -12.04
N GLU A 32 -0.98 -9.06 -12.26
CA GLU A 32 -2.02 -8.03 -12.40
C GLU A 32 -2.85 -8.24 -13.67
N SER A 33 -2.20 -8.56 -14.79
CA SER A 33 -2.88 -8.91 -16.04
C SER A 33 -3.80 -10.14 -15.87
N LEU A 34 -3.33 -11.17 -15.16
CA LEU A 34 -4.14 -12.35 -14.86
C LEU A 34 -5.33 -12.02 -13.96
N ARG A 35 -5.15 -11.18 -12.92
CA ARG A 35 -6.25 -10.73 -12.06
C ARG A 35 -7.28 -9.92 -12.83
N ALA A 36 -6.86 -9.03 -13.71
CA ALA A 36 -7.77 -8.25 -14.56
C ALA A 36 -8.63 -9.19 -15.44
N ARG A 37 -8.01 -10.16 -16.12
CA ARG A 37 -8.73 -11.15 -16.94
C ARG A 37 -9.69 -12.02 -16.12
N ILE A 38 -9.28 -12.45 -14.93
CA ILE A 38 -10.15 -13.21 -14.02
C ILE A 38 -11.35 -12.35 -13.62
N SER A 39 -11.14 -11.07 -13.27
CA SER A 39 -12.22 -10.16 -12.92
C SER A 39 -13.21 -9.98 -14.08
N GLU A 40 -12.74 -9.71 -15.29
CA GLU A 40 -13.61 -9.58 -16.48
C GLU A 40 -14.46 -10.83 -16.71
N LEU A 41 -13.86 -12.02 -16.59
CA LEU A 41 -14.58 -13.28 -16.74
C LEU A 41 -15.63 -13.49 -15.64
N VAL A 42 -15.28 -13.20 -14.38
CA VAL A 42 -16.23 -13.32 -13.27
C VAL A 42 -17.38 -12.32 -13.43
N GLU A 43 -17.12 -11.13 -13.96
CA GLU A 43 -18.14 -10.11 -14.25
C GLU A 43 -19.12 -10.60 -15.32
N GLN A 44 -18.60 -11.12 -16.44
CA GLN A 44 -19.39 -11.72 -17.52
C GLN A 44 -20.25 -12.89 -17.03
N MET A 45 -19.82 -13.59 -15.97
CA MET A 45 -20.54 -14.71 -15.35
C MET A 45 -21.50 -14.29 -14.22
N GLY A 46 -21.78 -12.99 -14.08
CA GLY A 46 -22.77 -12.47 -13.13
C GLY A 46 -22.18 -12.06 -11.78
N GLY A 47 -20.86 -11.83 -11.70
CA GLY A 47 -20.18 -11.23 -10.54
C GLY A 47 -19.85 -12.22 -9.41
N LYS A 48 -20.30 -13.47 -9.49
CA LYS A 48 -19.97 -14.53 -8.53
C LYS A 48 -19.98 -15.91 -9.18
N ILE A 49 -18.91 -16.67 -9.02
CA ILE A 49 -18.79 -18.05 -9.51
C ILE A 49 -18.08 -18.95 -8.51
N GLN A 50 -18.51 -20.21 -8.44
CA GLN A 50 -17.80 -21.27 -7.73
C GLN A 50 -17.06 -22.15 -8.73
N LEU A 51 -15.74 -22.23 -8.59
CA LEU A 51 -14.88 -23.04 -9.44
C LEU A 51 -14.36 -24.24 -8.64
N ARG A 52 -14.69 -25.45 -9.10
CA ARG A 52 -14.27 -26.69 -8.46
C ARG A 52 -12.74 -26.78 -8.41
N GLY A 53 -12.18 -27.00 -7.22
CA GLY A 53 -10.73 -27.08 -7.00
C GLY A 53 -10.02 -25.75 -6.79
N PHE A 54 -10.70 -24.61 -6.94
CA PHE A 54 -10.13 -23.27 -6.73
C PHE A 54 -10.85 -22.48 -5.63
N GLY A 55 -12.18 -22.59 -5.54
CA GLY A 55 -13.01 -21.91 -4.53
C GLY A 55 -14.04 -20.97 -5.15
N THR A 56 -14.47 -19.98 -4.37
CA THR A 56 -15.46 -18.98 -4.81
C THR A 56 -14.76 -17.71 -5.25
N LEU A 57 -15.00 -17.29 -6.49
CA LEU A 57 -14.57 -16.02 -7.05
C LEU A 57 -15.77 -15.06 -7.02
N GLN A 58 -15.58 -13.88 -6.45
CA GLN A 58 -16.62 -12.87 -6.34
C GLN A 58 -16.02 -11.49 -6.56
N ILE A 59 -16.67 -10.70 -7.41
CA ILE A 59 -16.38 -9.26 -7.51
C ILE A 59 -17.07 -8.59 -6.32
N SER A 60 -16.28 -8.20 -5.33
CA SER A 60 -16.74 -7.30 -4.28
C SER A 60 -16.91 -5.91 -4.87
N ASN A 61 -18.02 -5.24 -4.55
CA ASN A 61 -18.20 -3.82 -4.88
C ASN A 61 -16.96 -3.02 -4.44
N PRO A 62 -16.58 -1.97 -5.20
CA PRO A 62 -15.46 -1.12 -4.83
C PRO A 62 -15.68 -0.59 -3.41
N SER A 63 -14.79 -0.97 -2.49
CA SER A 63 -14.77 -0.42 -1.15
C SER A 63 -14.13 0.97 -1.23
N VAL A 64 -14.94 2.02 -1.13
CA VAL A 64 -14.43 3.39 -1.03
C VAL A 64 -13.83 3.57 0.35
N ILE A 65 -12.51 3.67 0.41
CA ILE A 65 -11.80 4.02 1.66
C ILE A 65 -11.81 5.55 1.74
N VAL A 66 -12.65 6.09 2.62
CA VAL A 66 -12.66 7.52 2.94
C VAL A 66 -11.62 7.78 4.03
N SER A 67 -10.53 8.47 3.67
CA SER A 67 -9.56 8.98 4.62
C SER A 67 -9.67 10.50 4.69
N TYR A 68 -9.59 11.05 5.90
CA TYR A 68 -9.57 12.50 6.10
C TYR A 68 -8.12 13.01 6.10
N ASP A 69 -7.91 14.19 5.50
CA ASP A 69 -6.64 14.90 5.66
C ASP A 69 -6.47 15.31 7.11
N ARG A 70 -5.40 14.79 7.74
CA ARG A 70 -5.10 15.05 9.13
C ARG A 70 -4.96 16.55 9.41
N LYS A 71 -4.31 17.31 8.53
CA LYS A 71 -4.10 18.75 8.75
C LYS A 71 -5.42 19.50 8.71
N GLY A 72 -6.28 19.20 7.73
CA GLY A 72 -7.63 19.75 7.66
C GLY A 72 -8.46 19.45 8.91
N ILE A 73 -8.40 18.22 9.44
CA ILE A 73 -9.11 17.87 10.69
C ILE A 73 -8.54 18.61 11.90
N GLU A 74 -7.22 18.71 12.04
CA GLU A 74 -6.59 19.45 13.15
C GLU A 74 -6.96 20.94 13.12
N GLN A 75 -7.01 21.55 11.93
CA GLN A 75 -7.49 22.94 11.75
C GLN A 75 -8.96 23.10 12.15
N LEU A 76 -9.82 22.14 11.78
CA LEU A 76 -11.23 22.15 12.16
C LEU A 76 -11.41 22.05 13.68
N VAL A 77 -10.63 21.19 14.34
CA VAL A 77 -10.65 21.07 15.81
C VAL A 77 -10.25 22.39 16.46
N GLN A 78 -9.24 23.08 15.92
CA GLN A 78 -8.80 24.37 16.42
C GLN A 78 -9.91 25.44 16.29
N GLN A 79 -10.57 25.51 15.13
CA GLN A 79 -11.70 26.42 14.92
C GLN A 79 -12.87 26.13 15.85
N LEU A 80 -13.15 24.85 16.14
CA LEU A 80 -14.20 24.44 17.08
C LEU A 80 -13.86 24.85 18.52
N ALA A 81 -12.59 24.74 18.92
CA ALA A 81 -12.13 25.18 20.23
C ALA A 81 -12.25 26.71 20.37
N GLU A 82 -11.84 27.45 19.35
CA GLU A 82 -11.96 28.93 19.30
C GLU A 82 -13.42 29.39 19.33
N ALA A 83 -14.32 28.62 18.73
CA ALA A 83 -15.77 28.84 18.79
C ALA A 83 -16.43 28.38 20.11
N GLY A 84 -15.66 27.85 21.07
CA GLY A 84 -16.15 27.42 22.38
C GLY A 84 -16.84 26.04 22.40
N ASN A 85 -16.75 25.26 21.32
CA ASN A 85 -17.41 23.96 21.19
C ASN A 85 -16.55 22.81 21.76
N PHE A 86 -16.16 22.90 23.02
CA PHE A 86 -15.22 21.97 23.66
C PHE A 86 -15.74 20.52 23.72
N ALA A 87 -17.06 20.32 23.86
CA ALA A 87 -17.65 18.98 23.85
C ALA A 87 -17.42 18.22 22.53
N LEU A 88 -17.43 18.94 21.39
CA LEU A 88 -17.14 18.35 20.08
C LEU A 88 -15.65 18.09 19.88
N VAL A 89 -14.80 18.98 20.40
CA VAL A 89 -13.34 18.81 20.40
C VAL A 89 -12.96 17.53 21.15
N ASP A 90 -13.50 17.33 22.36
CA ASP A 90 -13.24 16.13 23.16
C ASP A 90 -13.75 14.85 22.49
N ALA A 91 -14.93 14.90 21.88
CA ALA A 91 -15.49 13.76 21.14
C ALA A 91 -14.62 13.36 19.93
N ILE A 92 -14.04 14.34 19.23
CA ILE A 92 -13.15 14.09 18.08
C ILE A 92 -11.82 13.50 18.56
N GLN A 93 -11.24 14.05 19.64
CA GLN A 93 -9.98 13.57 20.16
C GLN A 93 -10.08 12.14 20.71
N THR A 94 -11.15 11.82 21.43
CA THR A 94 -11.41 10.46 21.95
C THR A 94 -11.68 9.43 20.86
N SER A 95 -12.11 9.86 19.68
CA SER A 95 -12.36 8.99 18.53
C SER A 95 -11.12 8.70 17.68
N ARG A 96 -9.97 9.32 17.99
CA ARG A 96 -8.71 9.14 17.24
C ARG A 96 -8.15 7.73 17.43
N LYS A 97 -7.91 7.02 16.32
CA LYS A 97 -7.26 5.70 16.30
C LYS A 97 -5.89 5.79 15.65
N GLU A 98 -4.88 5.29 16.33
CA GLU A 98 -3.51 5.23 15.81
C GLU A 98 -3.12 3.77 15.53
N SER A 99 -2.59 3.51 14.33
CA SER A 99 -2.02 2.20 13.98
C SER A 99 -0.55 2.37 13.66
N MET A 100 0.33 1.71 14.39
CA MET A 100 1.77 1.72 14.15
C MET A 100 2.12 0.65 13.11
N ARG A 101 2.82 1.03 12.03
CA ARG A 101 3.46 0.09 11.10
C ARG A 101 4.96 0.06 11.39
N SER A 102 5.55 -1.13 11.39
CA SER A 102 7.00 -1.32 11.47
C SER A 102 7.68 -0.50 10.37
N GLY A 103 8.64 0.35 10.74
CA GLY A 103 9.30 1.27 9.81
C GLY A 103 9.86 0.54 8.59
N GLY A 104 9.66 1.10 7.40
CA GLY A 104 10.18 0.57 6.15
C GLY A 104 11.65 0.94 5.95
N LEU A 105 12.45 0.00 5.45
CA LEU A 105 13.82 0.24 4.99
C LEU A 105 13.78 1.21 3.79
N ARG A 106 14.43 2.38 3.92
CA ARG A 106 14.54 3.36 2.84
C ARG A 106 15.94 3.31 2.24
N ILE A 107 16.07 2.85 1.00
CA ILE A 107 17.31 2.90 0.23
C ILE A 107 17.25 4.15 -0.65
N MET A 108 18.18 5.08 -0.44
CA MET A 108 18.31 6.30 -1.25
C MET A 108 19.45 6.11 -2.25
N ARG A 109 19.16 6.29 -3.55
CA ARG A 109 20.18 6.30 -4.61
C ARG A 109 20.93 7.63 -4.58
N GLU A 110 22.25 7.55 -4.68
CA GLU A 110 23.10 8.72 -4.87
C GLU A 110 22.90 9.25 -6.31
N LYS A 111 22.63 10.54 -6.46
CA LYS A 111 22.58 11.18 -7.78
C LYS A 111 24.01 11.39 -8.26
N ALA A 112 24.31 10.85 -9.44
CA ALA A 112 25.48 11.21 -10.22
C ALA A 112 25.43 12.68 -10.65
#